data_AF-A0A2E9I327-F1
#
_entry.id   AF-A0A2E9I327-F1
#
_cell.length_a   1.000
_cell.length_b   1.000
_cell.length_c   1.000
_cell.angle_alpha   90.00
_cell.angle_beta   90.00
_cell.angle_gamma   90.00
#
_symmetry.space_group_name_H-M   'P 1'
#
loop_
_entity.id
_entity.type
_entity.pdbx_description
1 polymer ?
#
loop_
_entity_poly.entity_id
_entity_poly.type
_entity_poly.pdbx_seq_one_letter_code
_entity_poly.pdbx_strand_id
1 'polypeptide(L)' 'HGSAGLVTALNASGIRTHMRKADHYSGNILTPLGQADCVRVSLAHYNSLDEVRAFLTAMREILG' A
#
# COMPACT_ATOMS: atom_id res chain seq x y z
N HIS A 1 -6.31 -10.95 -0.76
CA HIS A 1 -5.79 -10.49 0.56
C HIS A 1 -6.50 -9.20 0.97
N GLY A 2 -6.86 -9.03 2.24
CA GLY A 2 -7.25 -7.70 2.75
C GLY A 2 -6.04 -6.78 2.91
N SER A 3 -6.23 -5.48 3.14
CA SER A 3 -5.15 -4.48 3.19
C SER A 3 -4.02 -4.83 4.16
N ALA A 4 -4.34 -5.38 5.33
CA ALA A 4 -3.35 -5.85 6.29
C ALA A 4 -2.45 -6.96 5.72
N GLY A 5 -3.05 -7.94 5.05
CA GLY A 5 -2.31 -9.04 4.43
C GLY A 5 -1.43 -8.58 3.27
N LEU A 6 -1.91 -7.63 2.46
CA LEU A 6 -1.11 -7.05 1.39
C LEU A 6 0.11 -6.27 1.93
N VAL A 7 -0.05 -5.51 3.02
CA VAL A 7 1.08 -4.85 3.69
C VAL A 7 2.10 -5.86 4.21
N THR A 8 1.64 -6.95 4.83
CA THR A 8 2.53 -8.03 5.31
C THR A 8 3.28 -8.69 4.16
N ALA A 9 2.61 -9.01 3.05
CA ALA A 9 3.25 -9.61 1.88
C ALA A 9 4.29 -8.68 1.24
N LEU A 10 3.96 -7.40 1.05
CA LEU A 10 4.91 -6.41 0.53
C LEU A 10 6.12 -6.23 1.45
N ASN A 11 5.92 -6.26 2.78
CA ASN A 11 7.00 -6.19 3.75
C ASN A 11 7.95 -7.39 3.63
N ALA A 12 7.41 -8.61 3.44
CA ALA A 12 8.22 -9.80 3.19
C ALA A 12 9.05 -9.69 1.90
N SER A 13 8.59 -8.94 0.90
CA SER A 13 9.33 -8.59 -0.33
C SER A 13 10.29 -7.39 -0.16
N GLY A 14 10.50 -6.90 1.07
CA GLY A 14 11.37 -5.75 1.36
C GLY A 14 10.75 -4.39 1.03
N ILE A 15 9.46 -4.31 0.72
CA ILE A 15 8.76 -3.09 0.31
C ILE A 15 7.90 -2.58 1.48
N ARG A 16 8.30 -1.42 2.03
CA ARG A 16 7.57 -0.79 3.12
C ARG A 16 6.39 0.03 2.61
N THR A 17 5.19 -0.35 3.03
CA THR A 17 3.94 0.39 2.79
C THR A 17 3.18 0.58 4.10
N HIS A 18 2.16 1.45 4.10
CA HIS A 18 1.29 1.66 5.26
C HIS A 18 -0.17 1.39 4.92
N MET A 19 -0.92 0.86 5.87
CA MET A 19 -2.37 0.80 5.81
C MET A 19 -2.95 2.09 6.36
N ARG A 20 -4.00 2.62 5.71
CA ARG A 20 -4.84 3.72 6.20
C ARG A 20 -6.23 3.18 6.42
N LYS A 21 -6.82 3.45 7.58
CA LYS A 21 -8.19 3.03 7.92
C LYS A 21 -9.12 4.22 7.81
N ALA A 22 -10.40 3.96 7.57
CA ALA A 22 -11.46 4.98 7.64
C ALA A 22 -11.72 5.39 9.11
N ASP A 23 -10.70 5.95 9.75
CA ASP A 23 -10.69 6.41 11.13
C ASP A 23 -10.58 7.94 11.21
N HIS A 24 -10.29 8.49 12.38
CA HIS A 24 -10.14 9.94 12.57
C HIS A 24 -9.10 10.59 11.63
N TYR A 25 -8.12 9.84 11.13
CA TYR A 25 -7.04 10.39 10.29
C TYR A 25 -7.33 10.32 8.79
N SER A 26 -8.23 9.45 8.34
CA SER A 26 -8.47 9.26 6.90
C SER A 26 -9.93 8.97 6.52
N GLY A 27 -10.84 8.90 7.50
CA GLY A 27 -12.27 8.63 7.28
C GLY A 27 -12.98 9.69 6.45
N ASN A 28 -12.56 10.96 6.55
CA ASN A 28 -13.09 12.04 5.70
C ASN A 28 -12.80 11.83 4.20
N ILE A 29 -11.81 11.00 3.85
CA ILE A 29 -11.49 10.63 2.46
C ILE A 29 -12.02 9.24 2.12
N LEU A 30 -11.81 8.26 2.98
CA LEU A 30 -12.11 6.85 2.68
C LEU A 30 -13.61 6.52 2.78
N THR A 31 -14.34 7.14 3.70
CA THR A 31 -15.79 6.89 3.85
C THR A 31 -16.58 7.33 2.62
N PRO A 32 -16.37 8.54 2.03
CA PRO A 32 -17.01 8.91 0.76
C PRO A 32 -16.66 7.99 -0.43
N LEU A 33 -15.50 7.33 -0.39
CA LEU A 33 -15.07 6.36 -1.40
C LEU A 33 -15.62 4.95 -1.17
N GLY A 34 -16.37 4.73 -0.09
CA GLY A 34 -16.89 3.41 0.28
C GLY A 34 -15.79 2.41 0.67
N GLN A 35 -14.61 2.87 1.09
CA GLN A 35 -13.49 2.01 1.49
C GLN A 35 -13.30 2.03 3.00
N ALA A 36 -13.22 0.85 3.62
CA ALA A 36 -12.94 0.71 5.06
C ALA A 36 -11.46 0.96 5.38
N ASP A 37 -10.58 0.65 4.44
CA ASP A 37 -9.15 0.88 4.52
C ASP A 37 -8.52 0.90 3.11
N CYS A 38 -7.25 1.28 3.03
CA CYS A 38 -6.44 1.14 1.84
C CYS A 38 -4.96 0.92 2.18
N VAL A 39 -4.21 0.38 1.22
CA VAL A 39 -2.74 0.34 1.27
C VAL A 39 -2.19 1.56 0.53
N ARG A 40 -1.24 2.25 1.16
CA ARG A 40 -0.58 3.44 0.63
C ARG A 40 0.92 3.20 0.53
N VAL A 41 1.43 3.28 -0.70
CA VAL A 41 2.85 3.51 -0.97
C VAL A 41 3.10 5.02 -0.94
N SER A 42 4.21 5.45 -0.34
CA SER A 42 4.58 6.86 -0.27
C SER A 42 6.02 6.99 -0.75
N LEU A 43 6.22 7.81 -1.78
CA LEU A 43 7.52 8.05 -2.39
C LEU A 43 8.06 9.41 -1.94
N ALA A 44 9.37 9.56 -2.00
CA ALA A 44 10.10 10.78 -1.73
C ALA A 44 11.20 10.97 -2.79
N HIS A 45 11.93 12.10 -2.71
CA HIS A 45 12.97 12.47 -3.68
C HIS A 45 14.18 11.53 -3.70
N TYR A 46 14.32 10.66 -2.69
CA TYR A 46 15.38 9.65 -2.60
C TYR A 46 14.95 8.28 -3.14
N ASN A 47 13.71 8.14 -3.61
CA ASN A 47 13.28 6.92 -4.28
C ASN A 47 13.70 6.89 -5.75
N SER A 48 13.85 5.68 -6.29
CA SER A 48 14.25 5.46 -7.68
C SER A 48 13.17 4.77 -8.53
N LEU A 49 13.31 4.85 -9.85
CA LEU A 49 12.46 4.10 -10.78
C LEU A 49 12.61 2.58 -10.62
N ASP A 50 13.79 2.11 -10.19
CA ASP A 50 14.03 0.68 -9.95
C ASP A 50 13.24 0.18 -8.74
N GLU A 51 13.12 1.00 -7.67
CA GLU A 51 12.25 0.70 -6.54
C GLU A 51 10.77 0.67 -6.94
N VAL A 52 10.33 1.56 -7.82
CA VAL A 52 8.96 1.53 -8.38
C VAL A 52 8.75 0.25 -9.19
N ARG A 53 9.72 -0.17 -10.00
CA ARG A 53 9.65 -1.43 -10.76
C ARG A 53 9.59 -2.65 -9.84
N ALA A 54 10.39 -2.66 -8.78
CA ALA A 54 10.37 -3.70 -7.76
C ALA A 54 8.98 -3.77 -7.07
N PHE A 55 8.42 -2.62 -6.70
CA PHE A 55 7.07 -2.54 -6.14
C PHE A 55 6.00 -3.12 -7.07
N LEU A 56 5.96 -2.70 -8.34
CA LEU A 56 4.98 -3.19 -9.30
C LEU A 56 5.16 -4.69 -9.61
N THR A 57 6.39 -5.19 -9.57
CA THR A 57 6.69 -6.62 -9.73
C THR A 57 6.14 -7.44 -8.56
N ALA A 58 6.43 -7.02 -7.32
CA ALA A 58 5.89 -7.67 -6.14
C ALA A 58 4.35 -7.62 -6.10
N MET A 59 3.75 -6.49 -6.47
CA MET A 59 2.29 -6.37 -6.57
C MET A 59 1.68 -7.39 -7.55
N ARG A 60 2.31 -7.59 -8.70
CA ARG A 60 1.87 -8.60 -9.68
C ARG A 60 2.01 -10.02 -9.13
N GLU A 61 3.10 -10.33 -8.43
CA GLU A 61 3.34 -11.65 -7.84
C GLU A 61 2.42 -11.97 -6.65
N ILE A 62 2.00 -10.95 -5.89
CA ILE A 62 1.12 -11.11 -4.72
C ILE A 62 -0.36 -11.20 -5.11
N LEU A 63 -0.76 -10.54 -6.21
CA LEU A 63 -2.16 -10.41 -6.63
C LEU A 63 -2.55 -11.26 -7.85
N GLY A 64 -1.58 -11.60 -8.71
CA GLY A 64 -1.78 -12.53 -9.82
C GLY A 64 -1.94 -13.96 -9.34
#